data_AF-A0A1V4S489-F1
#
_entry.id   AF-A0A1V4S489-F1
#
_cell.length_a   1.000
_cell.length_b   1.000
_cell.length_c   1.000
_cell.angle_alpha   90.00
_cell.angle_beta   90.00
_cell.angle_gamma   90.00
#
_symmetry.space_group_name_H-M   'P 1'
#
loop_
_entity.id
_entity.type
_entity.pdbx_description
1 polymer ?
#
loop_
_entity_poly.entity_id
_entity_poly.type
_entity_poly.pdbx_seq_one_letter_code
_entity_poly.pdbx_strand_id
1 'polypeptide(L)'
;MFELEESTRILFTIAGSAIAVATHFPYIIHTIRGETKPHAFSWLIWALLSAIAFAGQVVSSGGPGSWITGLMCIISASVFFLALIKGERNITRFDLCCLVFSLSAIFVWILTDVPLWSIVLVTIIDAVAFAPTFRKSYSRPDQETVVTYIGNIAKWTLS
;
A
#
# COMPACT_ATOMS: atom_id res chain seq x y z
N MET A 1 -26.63 20.78 9.13
CA MET A 1 -25.40 20.40 9.88
C MET A 1 -24.87 19.06 9.39
N PHE A 2 -25.69 18.01 9.32
CA PHE A 2 -25.33 16.68 8.80
C PHE A 2 -24.84 16.69 7.32
N GLU A 3 -25.48 17.45 6.43
CA GLU A 3 -25.06 17.55 5.01
C GLU A 3 -23.72 18.27 4.79
N LEU A 4 -23.35 19.19 5.70
CA LEU A 4 -22.06 19.89 5.64
C LEU A 4 -20.93 18.94 6.02
N GLU A 5 -21.13 18.08 7.03
CA GLU A 5 -20.15 17.04 7.39
C GLU A 5 -19.96 16.00 6.27
N GLU A 6 -21.04 15.57 5.61
CA GLU A 6 -20.97 14.63 4.50
C GLU A 6 -20.25 15.22 3.28
N SER A 7 -20.59 16.46 2.91
CA SER A 7 -19.92 17.18 1.82
C SER A 7 -18.42 17.37 2.09
N THR A 8 -18.05 17.69 3.34
CA THR A 8 -16.65 17.81 3.75
C THR A 8 -15.91 16.48 3.70
N ARG A 9 -16.51 15.37 4.14
CA ARG A 9 -15.92 14.02 4.05
C ARG A 9 -15.70 13.58 2.61
N ILE A 10 -16.64 13.87 1.72
CA ILE A 10 -16.53 13.60 0.28
C ILE A 10 -15.38 14.43 -0.32
N LEU A 11 -15.28 15.71 0.03
CA LEU A 11 -14.22 16.59 -0.45
C LEU A 11 -12.82 16.08 -0.06
N PHE A 12 -12.63 15.71 1.21
CA PHE A 12 -11.36 15.12 1.68
C PHE A 12 -11.04 13.79 1.00
N THR A 13 -12.05 12.93 0.82
CA THR A 13 -11.88 11.65 0.11
C THR A 13 -11.45 11.86 -1.35
N ILE A 14 -12.06 12.82 -2.05
CA ILE A 14 -11.71 13.14 -3.44
C ILE A 14 -10.29 13.71 -3.50
N ALA A 15 -9.94 14.64 -2.61
CA ALA A 15 -8.60 15.21 -2.54
C ALA A 15 -7.54 14.13 -2.24
N GLY A 16 -7.78 13.26 -1.25
CA GLY A 16 -6.90 12.15 -0.91
C GLY A 16 -6.75 11.13 -2.06
N SER A 17 -7.84 10.84 -2.78
CA SER A 17 -7.81 9.98 -3.97
C SER A 17 -7.01 10.62 -5.12
N ALA A 18 -7.17 11.92 -5.35
CA ALA A 18 -6.42 12.64 -6.37
C ALA A 18 -4.91 12.64 -6.08
N ILE A 19 -4.52 12.86 -4.83
CA ILE A 19 -3.12 12.81 -4.39
C ILE A 19 -2.55 11.40 -4.54
N ALA A 20 -3.33 10.38 -4.16
CA ALA A 20 -2.99 8.98 -4.35
C ALA A 20 -2.65 8.68 -5.82
N VAL A 21 -3.53 9.06 -6.76
CA VAL A 21 -3.28 8.90 -8.20
C VAL A 21 -2.06 9.70 -8.63
N ALA A 22 -1.99 10.99 -8.29
CA ALA A 22 -0.91 11.89 -8.71
C ALA A 22 0.48 11.40 -8.25
N THR A 23 0.54 10.74 -7.09
CA THR A 23 1.79 10.21 -6.52
C THR A 23 2.22 8.89 -7.16
N HIS A 24 1.27 7.99 -7.41
CA HIS A 24 1.57 6.64 -7.89
C HIS A 24 1.60 6.54 -9.42
N PHE A 25 0.93 7.45 -10.12
CA PHE A 25 0.91 7.45 -11.57
C PHE A 25 2.31 7.65 -12.18
N PRO A 26 3.15 8.61 -11.73
CA PRO A 26 4.54 8.67 -12.14
C PRO A 26 5.30 7.39 -11.81
N TYR A 27 5.13 6.82 -10.61
CA TYR A 27 5.81 5.59 -10.20
C TYR A 27 5.53 4.42 -11.16
N ILE A 28 4.27 4.26 -11.57
CA ILE A 28 3.85 3.27 -12.56
C ILE A 28 4.52 3.54 -13.91
N ILE A 29 4.54 4.78 -14.39
CA ILE A 29 5.19 5.15 -15.65
C ILE A 29 6.70 4.86 -15.59
N HIS A 30 7.39 5.29 -14.53
CA HIS A 30 8.82 5.05 -14.34
C HIS A 30 9.12 3.55 -14.24
N THR A 31 8.23 2.77 -13.62
CA THR A 31 8.33 1.30 -13.60
C THR A 31 8.18 0.70 -15.00
N ILE A 32 7.20 1.16 -15.78
CA ILE A 32 7.02 0.70 -17.17
C ILE A 32 8.23 1.07 -18.03
N ARG A 33 8.86 2.22 -17.79
CA ARG A 33 10.11 2.64 -18.46
C ARG A 33 11.35 1.91 -17.96
N GLY A 34 11.26 1.17 -16.85
CA GLY A 34 12.37 0.44 -16.24
C GLY A 34 13.32 1.32 -15.42
N GLU A 35 12.96 2.59 -15.23
CA GLU A 35 13.67 3.56 -14.40
C GLU A 35 13.50 3.22 -12.91
N THR A 36 12.29 2.77 -12.53
CA THR A 36 11.98 2.26 -11.19
C THR A 36 11.83 0.74 -11.22
N LYS A 37 12.38 0.05 -10.21
CA LYS A 37 12.35 -1.43 -10.13
C LYS A 37 11.66 -1.91 -8.86
N PRO A 38 10.33 -1.83 -8.75
CA PRO A 38 9.62 -2.15 -7.51
C PRO A 38 9.96 -3.54 -6.98
N HIS A 39 10.00 -3.70 -5.65
CA HIS A 39 10.22 -4.99 -5.02
C HIS A 39 8.90 -5.77 -4.91
N ALA A 40 8.78 -6.90 -5.62
CA ALA A 40 7.51 -7.60 -5.78
C ALA A 40 6.87 -8.04 -4.44
N PHE A 41 7.66 -8.50 -3.46
CA PHE A 41 7.10 -9.00 -2.20
C PHE A 41 6.41 -7.90 -1.37
N SER A 42 6.99 -6.70 -1.34
CA SER A 42 6.41 -5.56 -0.62
C SER A 42 5.08 -5.16 -1.23
N TRP A 43 5.06 -5.01 -2.56
CA TRP A 43 3.85 -4.65 -3.31
C TRP A 43 2.76 -5.73 -3.25
N LEU A 44 3.14 -7.00 -3.17
CA LEU A 44 2.20 -8.10 -2.91
C LEU A 44 1.50 -7.94 -1.55
N ILE A 45 2.28 -7.70 -0.49
CA ILE A 45 1.73 -7.56 0.87
C ILE A 45 0.81 -6.33 0.94
N TRP A 46 1.21 -5.19 0.36
CA TRP A 46 0.36 -4.00 0.32
C TRP A 46 -0.91 -4.19 -0.51
N ALA A 47 -0.84 -4.94 -1.62
CA ALA A 47 -2.03 -5.30 -2.38
C ALA A 47 -2.99 -6.16 -1.55
N LEU A 48 -2.48 -7.16 -0.83
CA LEU A 48 -3.29 -8.02 0.04
C LEU A 48 -3.93 -7.22 1.19
N LEU A 49 -3.15 -6.41 1.91
CA LEU A 49 -3.68 -5.58 3.00
C LEU A 49 -4.75 -4.61 2.50
N SER A 50 -4.51 -3.94 1.37
CA SER A 50 -5.48 -3.00 0.78
C SER A 50 -6.75 -3.72 0.31
N ALA A 51 -6.62 -4.92 -0.26
CA ALA A 51 -7.77 -5.73 -0.68
C ALA A 51 -8.66 -6.14 0.50
N ILE A 52 -8.05 -6.62 1.59
CA ILE A 52 -8.78 -7.03 2.79
C ILE A 52 -9.45 -5.81 3.45
N ALA A 53 -8.72 -4.70 3.57
CA ALA A 53 -9.27 -3.46 4.13
C ALA A 53 -10.45 -2.93 3.29
N PHE A 54 -10.32 -2.95 1.96
CA PHE A 54 -11.40 -2.54 1.06
C PHE A 54 -12.61 -3.47 1.18
N ALA A 55 -12.41 -4.79 1.19
CA ALA A 55 -13.50 -5.75 1.37
C ALA A 55 -14.23 -5.54 2.70
N GLY A 56 -13.49 -5.34 3.80
CA GLY A 56 -14.06 -5.03 5.10
C GLY A 56 -14.90 -3.74 5.09
N GLN A 57 -14.41 -2.69 4.43
CA GLN A 57 -15.15 -1.44 4.29
C GLN A 57 -16.41 -1.61 3.42
N VAL A 58 -16.36 -2.41 2.35
CA VAL A 58 -17.53 -2.68 1.49
C VAL A 58 -18.62 -3.42 2.27
N VAL A 59 -18.25 -4.47 3.01
CA VAL A 59 -19.21 -5.25 3.83
C VAL A 59 -19.80 -4.40 4.95
N SER A 60 -19.04 -3.45 5.49
CA SER A 60 -19.46 -2.57 6.59
C SER A 60 -20.20 -1.31 6.15
N SER A 61 -20.55 -1.16 4.87
CA SER A 61 -21.10 0.10 4.31
C SER A 61 -20.22 1.33 4.60
N GLY A 62 -18.90 1.20 4.47
CA GLY A 62 -17.87 2.17 4.89
C GLY A 62 -17.87 3.54 4.17
N GLY A 63 -18.84 3.79 3.29
CA GLY A 63 -19.07 5.09 2.66
C GLY A 63 -17.92 5.56 1.74
N PRO A 64 -17.82 6.88 1.48
CA PRO A 64 -16.84 7.44 0.54
C PRO A 64 -15.39 7.10 0.87
N GLY A 65 -15.03 6.98 2.15
CA GLY A 65 -13.66 6.63 2.57
C GLY A 65 -13.17 5.28 2.00
N SER A 66 -14.08 4.38 1.65
CA SER A 66 -13.73 3.11 0.99
C SER A 66 -13.11 3.27 -0.40
N TRP A 67 -13.37 4.38 -1.09
CA TRP A 67 -12.90 4.62 -2.44
C TRP A 67 -11.38 4.75 -2.51
N ILE A 68 -10.77 5.43 -1.53
CA ILE A 68 -9.31 5.57 -1.42
C ILE A 68 -8.66 4.20 -1.22
N THR A 69 -9.24 3.35 -0.37
CA THR A 69 -8.72 2.01 -0.07
C THR A 69 -8.82 1.11 -1.30
N GLY A 70 -9.95 1.16 -2.01
CA GLY A 70 -10.14 0.42 -3.26
C GLY A 70 -9.17 0.87 -4.35
N LEU A 71 -8.95 2.18 -4.48
CA LEU A 71 -7.95 2.73 -5.39
C LEU A 71 -6.52 2.25 -5.05
N MET A 72 -6.15 2.25 -3.77
CA MET A 72 -4.87 1.70 -3.31
C MET A 72 -4.73 0.21 -3.61
N CYS A 73 -5.79 -0.57 -3.46
CA CYS A 73 -5.80 -1.98 -3.83
C CYS A 73 -5.44 -2.15 -5.32
N ILE A 74 -6.07 -1.37 -6.21
CA ILE A 74 -5.81 -1.41 -7.65
C ILE A 74 -4.38 -0.99 -7.97
N ILE A 75 -3.91 0.12 -7.39
CA ILE A 75 -2.57 0.64 -7.61
C ILE A 75 -1.51 -0.37 -7.15
N SER A 76 -1.62 -0.86 -5.91
CA SER A 76 -0.64 -1.80 -5.34
C SER A 76 -0.60 -3.11 -6.11
N ALA A 77 -1.77 -3.63 -6.52
CA ALA A 77 -1.84 -4.81 -7.37
C ALA A 77 -1.19 -4.57 -8.75
N SER A 78 -1.45 -3.42 -9.37
CA SER A 78 -0.87 -3.06 -10.67
C SER A 78 0.67 -2.98 -10.58
N VAL A 79 1.19 -2.34 -9.54
CA VAL A 79 2.64 -2.25 -9.32
C VAL A 79 3.24 -3.61 -8.99
N PHE A 80 2.55 -4.48 -8.24
CA PHE A 80 2.99 -5.85 -8.01
C PHE A 80 3.16 -6.63 -9.32
N PHE A 81 2.15 -6.61 -10.21
CA PHE A 81 2.26 -7.30 -11.50
C PHE A 81 3.38 -6.72 -12.37
N LEU A 82 3.55 -5.38 -12.36
CA LEU A 82 4.69 -4.75 -13.03
C LEU A 82 6.03 -5.16 -12.40
N ALA A 83 6.10 -5.32 -11.08
CA ALA A 83 7.30 -5.76 -10.37
C ALA A 83 7.71 -7.19 -10.73
N LEU A 84 6.77 -8.09 -11.02
CA LEU A 84 7.10 -9.44 -11.50
C LEU A 84 7.82 -9.43 -12.85
N ILE A 85 7.53 -8.43 -13.70
CA ILE A 85 8.09 -8.31 -15.05
C ILE A 85 9.35 -7.41 -15.06
N LYS A 86 9.29 -6.25 -14.41
CA LYS A 86 10.31 -5.18 -14.47
C LYS A 86 10.88 -4.78 -13.11
N GLY A 87 10.47 -5.45 -12.04
CA GLY A 87 10.91 -5.13 -10.69
C GLY A 87 12.31 -5.63 -10.34
N GLU A 88 12.66 -5.48 -9.06
CA GLU A 88 13.93 -5.97 -8.52
C GLU A 88 14.04 -7.49 -8.69
N ARG A 89 15.21 -7.94 -9.15
CA ARG A 89 15.49 -9.36 -9.39
C ARG A 89 16.37 -9.97 -8.29
N ASN A 90 17.02 -9.13 -7.49
CA ASN A 90 17.85 -9.53 -6.36
C ASN A 90 17.01 -9.83 -5.11
N ILE A 91 16.30 -10.97 -5.15
CA ILE A 91 15.54 -11.48 -4.01
C ILE A 91 16.48 -12.25 -3.07
N THR A 92 16.53 -11.86 -1.81
CA THR A 92 17.36 -12.51 -0.79
C THR A 92 16.54 -13.32 0.20
N ARG A 93 17.25 -14.13 1.00
CA ARG A 93 16.64 -14.90 2.10
C ARG A 93 15.95 -13.99 3.12
N PHE A 94 16.49 -12.80 3.36
CA PHE A 94 15.85 -11.79 4.21
C PHE A 94 14.48 -11.38 3.67
N ASP A 95 14.41 -11.07 2.36
CA ASP A 95 13.16 -10.66 1.72
C ASP A 95 12.10 -11.78 1.77
N LEU A 96 12.54 -13.04 1.61
CA LEU A 96 11.67 -14.21 1.76
C LEU A 96 11.19 -14.38 3.21
N CYS A 97 12.04 -14.18 4.21
CA CYS A 97 11.63 -14.19 5.62
C CYS A 97 10.60 -13.11 5.91
N CYS A 98 10.77 -11.88 5.39
CA CYS A 98 9.78 -10.82 5.50
C CYS A 98 8.45 -11.24 4.89
N LEU A 99 8.46 -11.83 3.69
CA LEU A 99 7.24 -12.30 3.03
C LEU A 99 6.51 -13.37 3.86
N VAL A 100 7.22 -14.42 4.29
CA VAL A 100 6.64 -15.51 5.06
C VAL A 100 6.09 -15.00 6.39
N PHE A 101 6.83 -14.12 7.06
CA PHE A 101 6.38 -13.50 8.32
C PHE A 101 5.11 -12.67 8.11
N SER A 102 5.09 -11.78 7.12
CA SER A 102 3.92 -10.94 6.82
C SER A 102 2.70 -11.77 6.44
N LEU A 103 2.85 -12.82 5.62
CA LEU A 103 1.74 -13.71 5.27
C LEU A 103 1.23 -14.50 6.49
N SER A 104 2.13 -14.96 7.35
CA SER A 104 1.75 -15.66 8.59
C SER A 104 1.02 -14.72 9.55
N ALA A 105 1.49 -13.49 9.69
CA ALA A 105 0.85 -12.47 10.51
C ALA A 105 -0.53 -12.04 9.96
N ILE A 106 -0.68 -11.92 8.64
CA ILE A 106 -1.99 -11.72 7.99
C ILE A 106 -2.94 -12.88 8.34
N PHE A 107 -2.45 -14.12 8.27
CA PHE A 107 -3.26 -15.29 8.60
C PHE A 107 -3.71 -15.27 10.07
N VAL A 108 -2.79 -15.00 11.01
CA VAL A 108 -3.11 -14.85 12.44
C VAL A 108 -4.09 -13.70 12.67
N TRP A 109 -3.91 -12.59 11.97
CA TRP A 109 -4.79 -11.43 12.07
C TRP A 109 -6.23 -11.75 11.64
N ILE A 110 -6.42 -12.45 10.52
CA ILE A 110 -7.75 -12.86 10.04
C ILE A 110 -8.48 -13.75 11.06
N LEU A 111 -7.74 -14.51 11.87
CA LEU A 111 -8.30 -15.35 12.94
C LEU A 111 -8.58 -14.59 14.25
N THR A 112 -8.23 -13.30 14.34
CA THR A 112 -8.32 -12.51 15.57
C THR A 112 -9.49 -11.51 15.51
N ASP A 113 -10.53 -11.73 16.31
CA ASP A 113 -11.73 -10.86 16.35
C ASP A 113 -11.57 -9.59 17.20
N VAL A 114 -10.38 -9.34 17.77
CA VAL A 114 -10.15 -8.22 18.70
C VAL A 114 -9.63 -6.98 17.95
N PRO A 115 -10.31 -5.81 18.02
CA PRO A 115 -9.94 -4.61 17.27
C PRO A 115 -8.53 -4.09 17.54
N LEU A 116 -8.06 -4.13 18.79
CA LEU A 116 -6.72 -3.66 19.17
C LEU A 116 -5.62 -4.49 18.51
N TRP A 117 -5.75 -5.82 18.57
CA TRP A 117 -4.76 -6.73 17.98
C TRP A 117 -4.73 -6.63 16.46
N SER A 118 -5.87 -6.31 15.84
CA SER A 118 -5.93 -6.03 14.41
C SER A 118 -5.03 -4.86 14.00
N ILE A 119 -5.13 -3.73 14.72
CA ILE A 119 -4.34 -2.54 14.41
C ILE A 119 -2.84 -2.82 14.64
N VAL A 120 -2.49 -3.47 15.74
CA VAL A 120 -1.10 -3.81 16.07
C VAL A 120 -0.49 -4.73 15.02
N LEU A 121 -1.20 -5.81 14.64
CA LEU A 121 -0.71 -6.76 13.64
C LEU A 121 -0.58 -6.12 12.27
N VAL A 122 -1.58 -5.37 11.80
CA VAL A 122 -1.51 -4.66 10.51
C VAL A 122 -0.33 -3.71 10.48
N THR A 123 -0.09 -2.95 11.56
CA THR A 123 1.05 -2.02 11.64
C THR A 123 2.39 -2.76 11.55
N ILE A 124 2.52 -3.91 12.23
CA ILE A 124 3.72 -4.75 12.17
C ILE A 124 3.91 -5.31 10.75
N ILE A 125 2.84 -5.81 10.14
CA ILE A 125 2.89 -6.36 8.77
C ILE A 125 3.36 -5.28 7.79
N ASP A 126 2.84 -4.05 7.93
CA ASP A 126 3.21 -2.92 7.07
C ASP A 126 4.68 -2.55 7.24
N ALA A 127 5.17 -2.49 8.47
CA ALA A 127 6.58 -2.23 8.76
C ALA A 127 7.50 -3.31 8.16
N VAL A 128 7.13 -4.58 8.28
CA VAL A 128 7.89 -5.70 7.71
C VAL A 128 7.81 -5.72 6.19
N ALA A 129 6.66 -5.37 5.60
CA ALA A 129 6.49 -5.24 4.15
C ALA A 129 7.38 -4.15 3.55
N PHE A 130 7.66 -3.10 4.32
CA PHE A 130 8.58 -2.03 3.90
C PHE A 130 10.05 -2.46 3.93
N ALA A 131 10.43 -3.46 4.74
CA ALA A 131 11.83 -3.81 4.97
C ALA A 131 12.61 -4.26 3.70
N PRO A 132 12.09 -5.10 2.80
CA PRO A 132 12.77 -5.44 1.54
C PRO A 132 13.00 -4.21 0.66
N THR A 133 11.99 -3.33 0.58
CA THR A 133 12.06 -2.08 -0.15
C THR A 133 13.13 -1.16 0.45
N PHE A 134 13.16 -1.01 1.77
CA PHE A 134 14.16 -0.19 2.46
C PHE A 134 15.58 -0.70 2.26
N ARG A 135 15.80 -2.01 2.42
CA ARG A 135 17.10 -2.66 2.17
C ARG A 135 17.59 -2.38 0.75
N LYS A 136 16.69 -2.53 -0.23
CA LYS A 136 16.99 -2.24 -1.64
C LYS A 136 17.34 -0.76 -1.81
N SER A 137 16.50 0.16 -1.32
CA SER A 137 16.73 1.61 -1.42
C SER A 137 18.04 2.06 -0.78
N TYR A 138 18.45 1.43 0.33
CA TYR A 138 19.74 1.72 0.96
C TYR A 138 20.93 1.27 0.11
N SER A 139 20.79 0.15 -0.60
CA SER A 139 21.86 -0.43 -1.42
C SER A 139 21.92 0.14 -2.85
N ARG A 140 20.76 0.57 -3.38
CA ARG A 140 20.55 1.05 -4.76
C ARG A 140 19.52 2.18 -4.78
N PRO A 141 19.88 3.37 -4.26
CA PRO A 141 18.95 4.50 -4.13
C PRO A 141 18.49 5.06 -5.48
N ASP A 142 19.22 4.82 -6.56
CA ASP A 142 18.92 5.22 -7.93
C ASP A 142 17.69 4.50 -8.54
N GLN A 143 17.24 3.41 -7.91
CA GLN A 143 16.20 2.52 -8.47
C GLN A 143 14.81 2.69 -7.84
N GLU A 144 14.62 3.72 -7.02
CA GLU A 144 13.36 4.06 -6.35
C GLU A 144 13.09 5.57 -6.43
N THR A 145 11.84 5.95 -6.70
CA THR A 145 11.48 7.36 -6.90
C THR A 145 11.10 8.01 -5.57
N VAL A 146 11.93 8.94 -5.07
CA VAL A 146 11.73 9.67 -3.80
C VAL A 146 10.36 10.37 -3.74
N VAL A 147 9.87 10.89 -4.87
CA VAL A 147 8.58 11.58 -4.98
C VAL A 147 7.41 10.70 -4.53
N THR A 148 7.50 9.38 -4.73
CA THR A 148 6.43 8.44 -4.36
C THR A 148 6.29 8.28 -2.85
N TYR A 149 7.40 8.27 -2.11
CA TYR A 149 7.36 8.16 -0.65
C TYR A 149 6.90 9.46 0.00
N ILE A 150 7.35 10.60 -0.51
CA ILE A 150 6.91 11.92 -0.01
C ILE A 150 5.40 12.11 -0.24
N GLY A 151 4.88 11.76 -1.43
CA GLY A 151 3.45 11.84 -1.69
C GLY A 151 2.62 10.85 -0.87
N ASN A 152 3.17 9.67 -0.56
CA ASN A 152 2.48 8.69 0.29
C ASN A 152 2.31 9.21 1.73
N ILE A 153 3.32 9.89 2.29
CA ILE A 153 3.22 10.56 3.60
C ILE A 153 2.15 11.68 3.55
N ALA A 154 2.16 12.51 2.51
CA ALA A 154 1.20 13.62 2.36
C ALA A 154 -0.26 13.14 2.18
N LYS A 155 -0.47 11.97 1.59
CA LYS A 155 -1.81 11.38 1.40
C LYS A 155 -2.46 10.99 2.74
N TRP A 156 -1.70 10.36 3.63
CA TRP A 156 -2.23 9.88 4.91
C TRP A 156 -2.59 11.01 5.89
N THR A 157 -2.01 12.19 5.74
CA THR A 157 -2.43 13.37 6.53
C THR A 157 -3.79 13.96 6.13
N LEU A 158 -4.37 13.51 5.02
CA LEU A 158 -5.62 14.06 4.45
C LEU A 158 -6.76 13.04 4.39
N SER A 159 -6.51 11.79 4.81
CA SER A 159 -7.51 10.70 4.88
C SER A 159 -8.04 10.57 6.30
#